data_AF-A0A496UAD2-F1
#
_entry.id   AF-A0A496UAD2-F1
#
_cell.length_a   1.000
_cell.length_b   1.000
_cell.length_c   1.000
_cell.angle_alpha   90.00
_cell.angle_beta   90.00
_cell.angle_gamma   90.00
#
_symmetry.space_group_name_H-M   'P 1'
#
loop_
_entity.id
_entity.type
_entity.pdbx_description
1 polymer ?
#
loop_
_entity_poly.entity_id
_entity_poly.type
_entity_poly.pdbx_seq_one_letter_code
_entity_poly.pdbx_strand_id
1 'polypeptide(L)' 'MCGKWGLLFFVFGIAAACTTIIVTPGASEDGSMYVTHSDDNELMDERIVYVPAADREQGPIPYTSHEEN' A
#
# COMPACT_ATOMS: atom_id res chain seq x y z
N MET A 1 -47.96 -16.77 -12.48
CA MET A 1 -46.99 -15.74 -12.02
C MET A 1 -45.67 -16.46 -11.75
N CYS A 2 -44.80 -16.51 -12.75
CA CYS A 2 -43.51 -17.20 -12.68
C CYS A 2 -42.48 -16.21 -12.11
N GLY A 3 -42.15 -16.35 -10.83
CA GLY A 3 -41.22 -15.47 -10.12
C GLY A 3 -39.81 -15.66 -10.67
N LYS A 4 -39.31 -14.64 -11.38
CA LYS A 4 -37.89 -14.46 -11.68
C LYS A 4 -37.17 -14.19 -10.35
N TRP A 5 -36.62 -15.23 -9.73
CA TRP A 5 -35.65 -15.08 -8.64
C TRP A 5 -34.40 -14.46 -9.24
N GLY A 6 -34.33 -13.13 -9.14
CA GLY A 6 -33.19 -12.34 -9.54
C GLY A 6 -31.97 -12.82 -8.78
N LEU A 7 -31.04 -13.39 -9.53
CA LEU A 7 -29.70 -13.76 -9.11
C LEU A 7 -29.00 -12.51 -8.55
N LEU A 8 -29.00 -12.36 -7.22
CA LEU A 8 -28.28 -11.29 -6.53
C LEU A 8 -26.81 -11.72 -6.43
N PHE A 9 -26.01 -11.35 -7.43
CA PHE A 9 -24.55 -11.48 -7.36
C PHE A 9 -24.02 -10.39 -6.42
N PHE A 10 -23.75 -10.76 -5.17
CA PHE A 10 -23.07 -9.92 -4.20
C PHE A 10 -21.56 -9.96 -4.51
N VAL A 11 -21.04 -8.95 -5.21
CA VAL A 11 -19.59 -8.81 -5.45
C VAL A 11 -18.98 -8.27 -4.16
N PHE A 12 -18.32 -9.14 -3.39
CA PHE A 12 -17.52 -8.74 -2.22
C PHE A 12 -16.17 -8.21 -2.73
N GLY A 13 -16.05 -6.89 -2.85
CA GLY A 13 -14.77 -6.24 -3.14
C GLY A 13 -13.91 -6.18 -1.88
N ILE A 14 -12.72 -6.77 -1.93
CA ILE A 14 -11.71 -6.61 -0.88
C ILE A 14 -11.23 -5.14 -0.92
N ALA A 15 -11.70 -4.32 0.01
CA ALA A 15 -11.30 -2.92 0.09
C ALA A 15 -9.97 -2.81 0.85
N ALA A 16 -8.92 -2.34 0.18
CA ALA A 16 -7.71 -1.88 0.85
C ALA A 16 -8.02 -0.57 1.59
N ALA A 17 -7.88 -0.54 2.92
CA ALA A 17 -8.41 0.51 3.79
C ALA A 17 -7.39 1.60 4.17
N CYS A 18 -6.31 1.76 3.41
CA CYS A 18 -5.22 2.67 3.75
C CYS A 18 -5.64 4.16 3.80
N THR A 19 -5.00 4.94 4.67
CA THR A 19 -5.16 6.40 4.79
C THR A 19 -3.86 7.13 4.47
N THR A 20 -3.92 8.17 3.64
CA THR A 20 -2.77 9.04 3.34
C THR A 20 -2.93 10.40 4.03
N ILE A 21 -1.87 10.88 4.67
CA ILE A 21 -1.80 12.22 5.24
C ILE A 21 -0.66 12.99 4.56
N ILE A 22 -0.95 14.23 4.16
CA ILE A 22 0.03 15.15 3.56
C ILE A 22 0.07 16.41 4.42
N VAL A 23 1.26 16.76 4.91
CA VAL A 23 1.53 18.00 5.62
C VAL A 23 2.51 18.82 4.78
N THR A 24 2.08 20.00 4.37
CA THR A 24 2.91 20.92 3.60
C THR A 24 3.86 21.68 4.53
N PRO A 25 4.98 22.22 4.01
CA PRO A 25 5.93 23.01 4.80
C PRO A 25 5.29 24.15 5.62
N GLY A 26 4.29 24.84 5.07
CA GLY A 26 3.60 25.93 5.78
C GLY A 26 2.61 25.45 6.85
N ALA A 27 2.29 24.16 6.89
CA ALA A 27 1.40 23.53 7.87
C ALA A 27 2.16 22.78 8.98
N SER A 28 3.45 22.48 8.77
CA SER A 28 4.35 21.93 9.79
C SER A 28 5.02 23.03 10.62
N GLU A 29 5.26 22.80 11.91
CA GLU A 29 5.96 23.74 12.78
C GLU A 29 7.43 23.99 12.36
N ASP A 30 8.10 22.95 11.84
CA ASP A 30 9.52 22.97 11.49
C ASP A 30 9.80 23.30 10.01
N GLY A 31 8.75 23.54 9.22
CA GLY A 31 8.88 23.82 7.78
C GLY A 31 9.20 22.61 6.90
N SER A 32 9.17 21.39 7.44
CA SER A 32 9.41 20.18 6.65
C SER A 32 8.16 19.68 5.90
N MET A 33 8.35 18.81 4.90
CA MET A 33 7.24 18.17 4.20
C MET A 33 7.06 16.74 4.73
N TYR A 34 5.84 16.37 5.10
CA TYR A 34 5.50 15.01 5.47
C TYR A 34 4.50 14.41 4.46
N VAL A 35 4.81 13.21 4.00
CA VAL A 35 3.89 12.35 3.25
C VAL A 35 3.87 11.02 3.98
N THR A 36 2.73 10.65 4.54
CA THR A 36 2.58 9.41 5.31
C THR A 36 1.40 8.60 4.80
N HIS A 37 1.45 7.29 5.02
CA HIS A 37 0.45 6.32 4.56
C HIS A 37 0.29 5.25 5.65
N SER A 38 -0.94 4.89 6.01
CA SER A 38 -1.18 3.70 6.82
C SER A 38 -1.13 2.47 5.92
N ASP A 39 -0.42 1.43 6.36
CA ASP A 39 -0.38 0.14 5.67
C ASP A 39 -1.32 -0.83 6.41
N ASP A 40 -2.60 -0.77 6.04
CA ASP A 40 -3.65 -1.53 6.71
C ASP A 40 -3.67 -2.96 6.16
N ASN A 41 -2.99 -3.86 6.86
CA ASN A 41 -3.03 -5.30 6.64
C ASN A 41 -3.09 -6.03 8.01
N GLU A 42 -3.62 -7.25 8.06
CA GLU A 42 -3.85 -7.93 9.36
C GLU A 42 -2.62 -8.71 9.88
N LEU A 43 -1.60 -9.00 9.06
CA LEU A 43 -0.56 -10.00 9.39
C LEU A 43 0.79 -9.85 8.61
N MET A 44 1.20 -8.65 8.19
CA MET A 44 2.52 -8.49 7.52
C MET A 44 3.67 -8.29 8.52
N ASP A 45 4.88 -8.54 8.02
CA ASP A 45 6.16 -8.30 8.70
C ASP A 45 6.79 -7.04 8.08
N GLU A 46 6.52 -5.88 8.67
CA GLU A 46 7.01 -4.60 8.15
C GLU A 46 8.52 -4.45 8.40
N ARG A 47 9.31 -4.56 7.34
CA ARG A 47 10.77 -4.42 7.39
C ARG A 47 11.25 -3.11 6.77
N ILE A 48 12.23 -2.49 7.41
CA ILE A 48 12.99 -1.38 6.82
C ILE A 48 14.27 -1.95 6.22
N VAL A 49 14.37 -1.94 4.89
CA VAL A 49 15.51 -2.51 4.15
C VAL A 49 16.24 -1.40 3.39
N TYR A 50 17.57 -1.35 3.53
CA TYR A 50 18.41 -0.48 2.71
C TYR A 50 18.71 -1.13 1.36
N VAL A 51 18.28 -0.50 0.27
CA VAL A 51 18.58 -0.94 -1.10
C VAL A 51 19.59 0.05 -1.71
N PRO A 52 20.83 -0.37 -2.03
CA PRO A 52 21.82 0.52 -2.61
C PRO A 52 21.42 0.98 -4.02
N ALA A 53 21.93 2.13 -4.43
CA ALA A 53 21.82 2.59 -5.81
C ALA A 53 22.46 1.54 -6.74
N ALA A 54 21.79 1.20 -7.83
CA ALA A 54 22.32 0.31 -8.84
C ALA A 54 22.23 0.99 -10.20
N ASP A 55 23.23 0.76 -11.02
CA ASP A 55 23.27 1.23 -12.41
C ASP A 55 22.39 0.28 -13.25
N ARG A 56 21.10 0.60 -13.37
CA ARG A 56 20.13 -0.27 -14.08
C ARG A 56 19.26 0.55 -15.03
N GLU A 57 19.08 0.01 -16.23
CA GLU A 57 18.04 0.45 -17.16
C GLU A 57 16.65 0.28 -16.53
N GLN A 58 15.68 1.10 -16.93
CA GLN A 58 14.34 1.11 -16.33
C GLN A 58 13.71 -0.29 -16.37
N GLY A 59 13.52 -0.89 -15.20
CA GLY A 59 12.93 -2.22 -15.06
C GLY A 59 12.60 -2.56 -13.60
N PRO A 60 11.70 -3.55 -13.37
CA PRO A 60 11.33 -3.97 -12.02
C PRO A 60 12.56 -4.43 -11.26
N ILE A 61 12.63 -4.08 -9.98
CA ILE A 61 13.60 -4.65 -9.05
C ILE A 61 13.20 -6.12 -8.87
N PRO A 62 14.07 -7.10 -9.14
CA PRO A 62 13.76 -8.49 -8.82
C PRO A 62 13.49 -8.59 -7.32
N TYR A 63 12.36 -9.20 -6.95
CA TYR A 63 12.02 -9.44 -5.54
C TYR A 63 12.98 -10.50 -4.99
N THR A 64 14.07 -10.07 -4.35
CA THR A 64 14.93 -10.97 -3.58
C THR A 64 14.37 -11.02 -2.16
N SER A 65 13.52 -12.01 -1.88
CA SER A 65 13.17 -12.34 -0.49
C SER A 65 14.44 -12.80 0.21
N HIS A 66 14.95 -11.99 1.13
CA HIS A 66 15.89 -12.48 2.13
C HIS A 66 15.07 -13.17 3.22
N GLU A 67 14.91 -14.48 3.08
CA GLU A 67 14.46 -15.33 4.17
C GLU A 67 15.56 -15.30 5.23
N GLU A 68 15.24 -14.78 6.42
CA GLU A 68 16.14 -14.92 7.56
C GLU A 68 16.13 -16.40 7.94
N ASN A 69 17.28 -17.04 7.76
CA ASN A 69 17.57 -18.41 8.19
C ASN A 69 17.72 -18.46 9.72
#